data_AF-A0A3D8SFC6-F1
#
_entry.id   AF-A0A3D8SFC6-F1
#
_cell.length_a   1.000
_cell.length_b   1.000
_cell.length_c   1.000
_cell.angle_alpha   90.00
_cell.angle_beta   90.00
_cell.angle_gamma   90.00
#
_symmetry.space_group_name_H-M   'P 1'
#
loop_
_entity.id
_entity.type
_entity.pdbx_description
1 polymer ?
#
loop_
_entity_poly.entity_id
_entity_poly.type
_entity_poly.pdbx_seq_one_letter_code
_entity_poly.pdbx_strand_id
1 'polypeptide(L)'
;MRLALGERDRSRKAIGAKQIPTTSSSQNFNSKTSWASLEPQVVKMHPHLHTKDNTACEEVMNILDECHARGFMWKAVGMCNDAKTQVNLCLRAQRLQRTAANREAAKGKRQELKQKWAEIDANS
;
A
#
# COMPACT_ATOMS: atom_id res chain seq x y z
N MET A 1 -37.15 -2.76 -31.88
CA MET A 1 -36.30 -3.78 -31.24
C MET A 1 -35.39 -3.10 -30.22
N ARG A 2 -35.81 -3.06 -28.95
CA ARG A 2 -35.01 -2.60 -27.82
C ARG A 2 -34.84 -3.78 -26.84
N LEU A 3 -33.74 -3.72 -26.09
CA LEU A 3 -33.44 -4.38 -24.80
C LEU A 3 -32.55 -5.63 -24.87
N ALA A 4 -31.28 -5.47 -24.48
CA ALA A 4 -30.47 -6.49 -23.77
C ALA A 4 -29.14 -5.87 -23.23
N LEU A 5 -29.23 -4.77 -22.46
CA LEU A 5 -28.09 -4.21 -21.72
C LEU A 5 -28.34 -4.23 -20.19
N GLY A 6 -29.18 -5.16 -19.70
CA GLY A 6 -29.72 -5.14 -18.33
C GLY A 6 -29.26 -6.24 -17.37
N GLU A 7 -28.38 -7.17 -17.76
CA GLU A 7 -28.13 -8.41 -17.00
C GLU A 7 -26.73 -8.54 -16.39
N ARG A 8 -25.98 -7.44 -16.25
CA ARG A 8 -24.69 -7.44 -15.53
C ARG A 8 -24.77 -7.06 -14.04
N ASP A 9 -25.93 -6.63 -13.53
CA ASP A 9 -26.06 -6.12 -12.16
C ASP A 9 -26.72 -7.09 -11.16
N ARG A 10 -27.20 -8.27 -11.60
CA ARG A 10 -27.95 -9.17 -10.70
C ARG A 10 -27.07 -10.11 -9.87
N SER A 11 -25.84 -10.41 -10.29
CA SER A 11 -24.96 -11.33 -9.55
C SER A 11 -24.19 -10.71 -8.37
N ARG A 12 -24.27 -9.38 -8.15
CA ARG A 12 -23.73 -8.75 -6.92
C ARG A 12 -24.66 -8.90 -5.71
N LYS A 13 -25.92 -9.31 -5.90
CA LYS A 13 -26.95 -9.30 -4.84
C LYS A 13 -27.18 -10.64 -4.14
N ALA A 14 -26.45 -11.70 -4.51
CA ALA A 14 -26.69 -13.06 -4.02
C ALA A 14 -25.50 -13.69 -3.28
N ILE A 15 -24.55 -12.90 -2.79
CA ILE A 15 -23.55 -13.37 -1.82
C ILE A 15 -23.88 -12.69 -0.50
N GLY A 16 -24.38 -13.49 0.44
CA GLY A 16 -24.89 -13.05 1.73
C GLY A 16 -23.98 -12.06 2.43
N ALA A 17 -24.58 -10.95 2.85
CA ALA A 17 -24.05 -10.06 3.85
C ALA A 17 -23.88 -10.84 5.16
N LYS A 18 -22.77 -11.56 5.30
CA LYS A 18 -22.26 -11.92 6.63
C LYS A 18 -21.66 -10.66 7.21
N GLN A 19 -22.38 -10.14 8.20
CA GLN A 19 -21.99 -9.10 9.14
C GLN A 19 -20.47 -9.06 9.35
N ILE A 20 -19.83 -7.96 8.96
CA ILE A 20 -18.51 -7.61 9.48
C ILE A 20 -18.75 -7.23 10.95
N PRO A 21 -18.12 -7.89 11.94
CA PRO A 21 -18.19 -7.42 13.32
C PRO A 21 -17.42 -6.10 13.40
N THR A 22 -18.14 -4.98 13.27
CA THR A 22 -17.64 -3.67 13.67
C THR A 22 -17.67 -3.63 15.19
N THR A 23 -16.67 -4.24 15.83
CA THR A 23 -16.42 -4.02 17.26
C THR A 23 -15.95 -2.57 17.40
N SER A 24 -16.91 -1.69 17.65
CA SER A 24 -16.70 -0.35 18.19
C SER A 24 -16.09 -0.47 19.59
N SER A 25 -14.78 -0.63 19.65
CA SER A 25 -14.03 -0.34 20.87
C SER A 25 -13.76 1.15 20.86
N SER A 26 -14.56 1.87 21.65
CA SER A 26 -14.38 3.27 22.00
C SER A 26 -12.98 3.48 22.57
N GLN A 27 -12.05 3.95 21.74
CA GLN A 27 -10.81 4.54 22.23
C GLN A 27 -11.04 6.04 22.41
N ASN A 28 -11.29 6.36 23.67
CA ASN A 28 -11.32 7.66 24.33
C ASN A 28 -10.46 8.74 23.64
N PHE A 29 -11.11 9.64 22.91
CA PHE A 29 -10.51 10.85 22.35
C PHE A 29 -10.56 11.98 23.41
N ASN A 30 -9.84 11.83 24.51
CA ASN A 30 -9.38 13.00 25.28
C ASN A 30 -8.34 12.62 26.34
N SER A 31 -7.07 12.98 26.09
CA SER A 31 -6.28 13.60 27.15
C SER A 31 -5.08 14.35 26.57
N LYS A 32 -5.13 15.67 26.76
CA LYS A 32 -3.98 16.55 27.03
C LYS A 32 -3.05 16.82 25.84
N THR A 33 -3.43 17.86 25.11
CA THR A 33 -2.53 18.77 24.39
C THR A 33 -1.52 19.41 25.35
N SER A 34 -0.46 18.67 25.69
CA SER A 34 0.79 19.20 26.21
C SER A 34 1.74 19.41 25.03
N TRP A 35 1.80 20.63 24.53
CA TRP A 35 2.76 21.07 23.52
C TRP A 35 4.17 21.27 24.11
N ALA A 36 4.41 20.82 25.35
CA ALA A 36 5.69 20.90 26.06
C ALA A 36 6.58 19.65 25.94
N SER A 37 6.18 18.65 25.12
CA SER A 37 6.99 17.46 24.82
C SER A 37 7.36 17.37 23.34
N LEU A 38 7.72 18.49 22.73
CA LEU A 38 8.51 18.47 21.50
C LEU A 38 9.95 18.08 21.83
N GLU A 39 10.13 16.82 22.22
CA GLU A 39 11.41 16.15 22.07
C GLU A 39 11.84 16.28 20.60
N PRO A 40 13.13 16.52 20.31
CA PRO A 40 13.61 16.60 18.95
C PRO A 40 13.45 15.20 18.35
N GLN A 41 12.31 14.98 17.70
CA GLN A 41 12.09 13.82 16.86
C GLN A 41 13.16 13.90 15.77
N VAL A 42 14.31 13.24 15.98
CA VAL A 42 15.17 12.81 14.88
C VAL A 42 14.31 11.85 14.09
N VAL A 43 13.52 12.45 13.19
CA VAL A 43 12.66 11.78 12.24
C VAL A 43 13.57 10.93 11.37
N LYS A 44 13.78 9.66 11.76
CA LYS A 44 14.04 8.60 10.79
C LYS A 44 13.06 8.82 9.66
N MET A 45 13.56 9.08 8.46
CA MET A 45 12.72 9.53 7.38
C MET A 45 11.61 8.51 7.13
N HIS A 46 10.37 8.98 7.21
CA HIS A 46 9.12 8.26 6.98
C HIS A 46 9.06 6.84 7.60
N PRO A 47 8.46 6.68 8.80
CA PRO A 47 8.34 5.38 9.47
C PRO A 47 7.60 4.31 8.65
N HIS A 48 6.82 4.72 7.64
CA HIS A 48 6.14 3.83 6.70
C HIS A 48 7.04 3.20 5.64
N LEU A 49 8.29 3.62 5.53
CA LEU A 49 9.17 3.18 4.46
C LEU A 49 10.02 1.97 4.87
N HIS A 50 10.34 1.82 6.15
CA HIS A 50 10.99 0.64 6.73
C HIS A 50 10.00 -0.51 7.00
N THR A 51 9.18 -0.86 6.02
CA THR A 51 8.38 -2.08 6.09
C THR A 51 9.19 -3.27 5.58
N LYS A 52 8.81 -4.49 6.00
CA LYS A 52 9.46 -5.75 5.56
C LYS A 52 9.64 -5.83 4.05
N ASP A 53 8.70 -5.24 3.31
CA ASP A 53 8.69 -5.29 1.86
C ASP A 53 9.77 -4.41 1.22
N ASN A 54 10.26 -3.37 1.90
CA ASN A 54 11.22 -2.41 1.36
C ASN A 54 12.66 -2.57 1.88
N THR A 55 12.96 -3.66 2.59
CA THR A 55 14.29 -3.98 3.15
C THR A 55 15.41 -3.94 2.09
N ALA A 56 15.10 -4.28 0.84
CA ALA A 56 16.08 -4.21 -0.25
C ALA A 56 16.50 -2.78 -0.67
N CYS A 57 15.88 -1.72 -0.12
CA CYS A 57 16.30 -0.33 -0.34
C CYS A 57 17.00 0.31 0.87
N GLU A 58 17.28 -0.45 1.94
CA GLU A 58 17.80 0.08 3.20
C GLU A 58 19.11 0.86 3.03
N GLU A 59 20.05 0.36 2.23
CA GLU A 59 21.32 1.03 1.97
C GLU A 59 21.12 2.44 1.38
N VAL A 60 20.20 2.57 0.43
CA VAL A 60 19.91 3.85 -0.24
C VAL A 60 19.16 4.81 0.69
N MET A 61 18.35 4.29 1.61
CA MET A 61 17.71 5.09 2.67
C MET A 61 18.74 5.62 3.66
N ASN A 62 19.72 4.79 4.06
CA ASN A 62 20.78 5.20 4.97
C ASN A 62 21.61 6.35 4.40
N ILE A 63 21.93 6.31 3.10
CA ILE A 63 22.63 7.41 2.41
C ILE A 63 21.81 8.72 2.47
N LEU A 64 20.49 8.62 2.30
CA LEU A 64 19.60 9.78 2.39
C LEU A 64 19.51 10.31 3.83
N ASP A 65 19.47 9.43 4.81
CA ASP A 65 19.45 9.78 6.23
C ASP A 65 20.77 10.43 6.67
N GLU A 66 21.91 9.94 6.20
CA GLU A 66 23.21 10.57 6.41
C GLU A 66 23.27 11.97 5.81
N CYS A 67 22.66 12.18 4.63
CA CYS A 67 22.59 13.51 4.03
C CYS A 67 21.68 14.45 4.85
N HIS A 68 20.54 13.96 5.35
CA HIS A 68 19.67 14.75 6.22
C HIS A 68 20.26 14.99 7.61
N ALA A 69 21.12 14.10 8.11
CA ALA A 69 21.84 14.28 9.37
C ALA A 69 22.81 15.48 9.34
N ARG A 70 23.19 15.96 8.14
CA ARG A 70 24.01 17.19 7.95
C ARG A 70 23.26 18.46 8.35
N GLY A 71 21.94 18.39 8.51
CA GLY A 71 21.12 19.47 9.05
C GLY A 71 20.01 19.94 8.12
N PHE A 72 19.11 20.75 8.69
CA PHE A 72 17.91 21.23 8.00
C PHE A 72 18.21 22.03 6.72
N MET A 73 19.27 22.84 6.72
CA MET A 73 19.63 23.66 5.55
C MET A 73 19.96 22.80 4.33
N TRP A 74 20.69 21.70 4.50
CA TRP A 74 21.02 20.75 3.42
C TRP A 74 19.78 20.14 2.79
N LYS A 75 18.76 19.84 3.61
CA LYS A 75 17.45 19.36 3.15
C LYS A 75 16.68 20.46 2.42
N ALA A 76 16.67 21.68 2.96
CA ALA A 76 15.90 22.79 2.42
C ALA A 76 16.43 23.30 1.08
N VAL A 77 17.75 23.36 0.90
CA VAL A 77 18.38 23.82 -0.34
C VAL A 77 18.49 22.73 -1.42
N GLY A 78 18.06 21.50 -1.13
CA GLY A 78 18.03 20.40 -2.11
C GLY A 78 19.37 19.71 -2.34
N MET A 79 20.34 19.85 -1.43
CA MET A 79 21.66 19.22 -1.57
C MET A 79 21.65 17.70 -1.42
N CYS A 80 20.53 17.12 -0.97
CA CYS A 80 20.31 15.68 -0.85
C CYS A 80 19.51 15.08 -2.02
N ASN A 81 19.34 15.80 -3.14
CA ASN A 81 18.50 15.37 -4.25
C ASN A 81 19.02 14.10 -4.95
N ASP A 82 20.34 13.89 -5.01
CA ASP A 82 20.91 12.70 -5.64
C ASP A 82 20.56 11.43 -4.86
N ALA A 83 20.77 11.45 -3.54
CA ALA A 83 20.37 10.36 -2.64
C ALA A 83 18.85 10.13 -2.70
N LYS A 84 18.06 11.19 -2.70
CA LYS A 84 16.60 11.11 -2.85
C LYS A 84 16.19 10.46 -4.18
N THR A 85 16.89 10.75 -5.26
CA THR A 85 16.61 10.18 -6.58
C THR A 85 16.90 8.68 -6.59
N GLN A 86 17.99 8.25 -5.97
CA GLN A 86 18.31 6.83 -5.82
C GLN A 86 17.24 6.09 -5.02
N VAL A 87 16.76 6.67 -3.91
CA VAL A 87 15.65 6.12 -3.12
C VAL A 87 14.40 5.92 -3.99
N ASN A 88 14.03 6.94 -4.77
CA ASN A 88 12.86 6.88 -5.64
C ASN A 88 12.98 5.79 -6.71
N LEU A 89 14.17 5.61 -7.29
CA LEU A 89 14.43 4.56 -8.28
C LEU A 89 14.29 3.17 -7.65
N CYS A 90 14.87 2.97 -6.46
CA CYS A 90 14.80 1.70 -5.76
C CYS A 90 13.35 1.31 -5.41
N LEU A 91 12.59 2.24 -4.82
CA LEU A 91 11.18 2.00 -4.47
C LEU A 91 10.31 1.77 -5.71
N ARG A 92 10.62 2.45 -6.82
CA ARG A 92 9.93 2.23 -8.09
C ARG A 92 10.18 0.82 -8.62
N ALA A 93 11.42 0.33 -8.55
CA ALA A 93 11.77 -1.03 -8.94
C ALA A 93 11.00 -2.07 -8.10
N GLN A 94 10.97 -1.89 -6.77
CA GLN A 94 10.21 -2.79 -5.89
C GLN A 94 8.70 -2.77 -6.17
N ARG A 95 8.12 -1.58 -6.41
CA ARG A 95 6.70 -1.46 -6.79
C ARG A 95 6.40 -2.21 -8.09
N LEU A 96 7.30 -2.17 -9.07
CA LEU A 96 7.15 -2.90 -10.32
C LEU A 96 7.21 -4.41 -10.10
N GLN A 97 8.16 -4.90 -9.30
CA GLN A 97 8.26 -6.33 -8.95
C GLN A 97 6.99 -6.84 -8.26
N ARG A 98 6.46 -6.11 -7.28
CA ARG A 98 5.20 -6.48 -6.60
C ARG A 98 4.02 -6.46 -7.55
N THR A 99 3.91 -5.43 -8.37
CA THR A 99 2.83 -5.33 -9.37
C THR A 99 2.88 -6.48 -10.36
N ALA A 100 4.09 -6.89 -10.79
CA ALA A 100 4.27 -8.05 -11.66
C ALA A 100 3.83 -9.35 -10.98
N ALA A 101 4.29 -9.62 -9.75
CA ALA A 101 3.90 -10.81 -9.00
C ALA A 101 2.38 -10.86 -8.76
N ASN A 102 1.77 -9.73 -8.38
CA ASN A 102 0.33 -9.62 -8.19
C ASN A 102 -0.44 -9.84 -9.50
N ARG A 103 0.09 -9.37 -10.63
CA ARG A 103 -0.52 -9.59 -11.94
C ARG A 103 -0.51 -11.06 -12.33
N GLU A 104 0.59 -11.77 -12.11
CA GLU A 104 0.66 -13.21 -12.39
C GLU A 104 -0.26 -14.00 -11.44
N ALA A 105 -0.27 -13.69 -10.15
CA ALA A 105 -1.19 -14.30 -9.20
C ALA A 105 -2.67 -14.05 -9.55
N ALA A 106 -3.01 -12.85 -10.02
CA ALA A 106 -4.36 -12.51 -10.45
C ALA A 106 -4.77 -13.26 -11.73
N LYS A 107 -3.85 -13.48 -12.68
CA LYS A 107 -4.11 -14.31 -13.87
C LYS A 107 -4.41 -15.75 -13.47
N GLY A 108 -3.62 -16.34 -12.56
CA GLY A 108 -3.85 -17.69 -12.06
C GLY A 108 -5.23 -17.83 -11.43
N LYS A 109 -5.57 -16.94 -10.49
CA LYS A 109 -6.91 -16.91 -9.86
C LYS A 109 -8.03 -16.74 -10.89
N ARG A 110 -7.82 -15.91 -11.91
CA ARG A 110 -8.83 -15.70 -12.97
C ARG A 110 -9.04 -16.97 -13.81
N GLN A 111 -7.99 -17.72 -14.09
CA GLN A 111 -8.09 -19.00 -14.79
C GLN A 111 -8.82 -20.05 -13.94
N GLU A 112 -8.46 -20.17 -12.66
CA GLU A 112 -9.14 -21.06 -11.71
C GLU A 112 -10.63 -20.72 -11.59
N LEU A 113 -10.97 -19.44 -11.45
CA LEU A 113 -12.35 -19.00 -11.42
C LEU A 113 -13.07 -19.35 -12.72
N LYS A 114 -12.45 -19.12 -13.88
CA LYS A 114 -13.06 -19.48 -15.17
C LYS A 114 -13.34 -20.98 -15.29
N GLN A 115 -12.43 -21.83 -14.82
CA GLN A 115 -12.63 -23.28 -14.79
C GLN A 115 -13.79 -23.67 -13.88
N LYS A 116 -13.81 -23.17 -12.64
CA LYS A 116 -14.89 -23.44 -11.68
C LYS A 116 -16.26 -22.98 -12.18
N TRP A 117 -16.34 -21.82 -12.83
CA TRP A 117 -17.60 -21.35 -13.42
C TRP A 117 -18.05 -22.22 -14.60
N ALA A 118 -17.12 -22.69 -15.44
CA ALA A 118 -17.45 -23.60 -16.55
C ALA A 118 -17.93 -24.98 -16.06
N GLU A 119 -17.38 -25.48 -14.94
CA GLU A 119 -17.85 -26.72 -14.29
C GLU A 119 -19.27 -26.57 -13.74
N ILE A 120 -19.58 -25.44 -13.12
CA ILE A 120 -20.93 -25.14 -12.62
C ILE A 120 -21.93 -25.07 -13.77
N ASP A 121 -21.60 -24.35 -14.85
CA ASP A 121 -22.47 -24.20 -16.04
C ASP A 121 -22.69 -25.55 -16.77
N ALA A 122 -21.74 -26.49 -16.70
CA ALA A 122 -21.87 -27.80 -17.33
C ALA A 122 -22.66 -28.83 -16.50
N ASN A 123 -22.83 -28.58 -15.19
CA ASN A 123 -23.57 -29.47 -14.28
C ASN A 123 -25.00 -28.97 -13.97
N SER A 124 -25.35 -27.77 -14.42
CA SER A 124 -26.70 -27.17 -14.34
C SER A 124 -27.47 -27.32 -15.64
#